data_AF-A0A7W8FM28-F1
#
_entry.id   AF-A0A7W8FM28-F1
#
_cell.length_a   1.000
_cell.length_b   1.000
_cell.length_c   1.000
_cell.angle_alpha   90.00
_cell.angle_beta   90.00
_cell.angle_gamma   90.00
#
_symmetry.space_group_name_H-M   'P 1'
#
loop_
_entity.id
_entity.type
_entity.pdbx_description
1 polymer ?
#
loop_
_entity_poly.entity_id
_entity_poly.type
_entity_poly.pdbx_seq_one_letter_code
_entity_poly.pdbx_strand_id
1 'polypeptide(L)'
;MRISPFVILTSITAIASAAAGGMMYVFSTFVMQGLDRTGPVEAITAMRGINAEANASAPFLLAYLGAAVLAFVVGVIAVVQLGRPGRRWVLIGAVFGVLAAIITMAFNVPLNDHLDSVDPQGLSAGDAAGEWLAYYQPWTAWNHVRTITAFVAAASMLIGLLQDRADASARP
;
A
#
# COMPACT_ATOMS: atom_id res chain seq x y z
N MET A 1 22.70 -21.33 12.56
CA MET A 1 22.06 -20.00 12.43
C MET A 1 20.76 -20.02 13.22
N ARG A 2 20.63 -19.23 14.30
CA ARG A 2 19.32 -19.01 14.94
C ARG A 2 18.68 -17.79 14.28
N ILE A 3 17.58 -18.00 13.57
CA ILE A 3 16.81 -16.88 13.00
C ILE A 3 16.15 -16.16 14.18
N SER A 4 16.48 -14.88 14.39
CA SER A 4 15.91 -14.12 15.49
C SER A 4 14.44 -13.75 15.19
N PRO A 5 13.58 -13.59 16.22
CA PRO A 5 12.21 -13.13 16.02
C PRO A 5 12.13 -11.80 15.24
N PHE A 6 13.11 -10.90 15.43
CA PHE A 6 13.20 -9.65 14.69
C PHE A 6 13.42 -9.88 13.18
N VAL A 7 14.30 -10.81 12.80
CA VAL A 7 14.56 -11.14 11.40
C VAL A 7 13.31 -11.73 10.75
N ILE A 8 12.61 -12.64 11.44
CA ILE A 8 11.36 -13.24 10.94
C ILE A 8 10.33 -12.14 10.72
N LEU A 9 10.08 -11.32 11.75
CA LEU A 9 9.06 -10.29 11.70
C LEU A 9 9.35 -9.25 10.62
N THR A 10 10.59 -8.75 10.53
CA THR A 10 11.00 -7.79 9.50
C THR A 10 10.90 -8.38 8.09
N SER A 11 11.23 -9.66 7.92
CA SER A 11 11.09 -10.34 6.61
C SER A 11 9.63 -10.47 6.18
N ILE A 12 8.75 -10.90 7.09
CA ILE A 12 7.31 -10.98 6.84
C ILE A 12 6.76 -9.59 6.50
N THR A 13 7.18 -8.56 7.23
CA THR A 13 6.77 -7.17 7.00
C THR A 13 7.22 -6.66 5.64
N ALA A 14 8.45 -6.96 5.22
CA ALA A 14 8.97 -6.58 3.92
C ALA A 14 8.18 -7.26 2.78
N ILE A 15 7.87 -8.56 2.92
CA ILE A 15 7.06 -9.31 1.95
C ILE A 15 5.64 -8.74 1.88
N ALA A 16 5.00 -8.49 3.04
CA ALA A 16 3.66 -7.93 3.10
C ALA A 16 3.61 -6.53 2.46
N SER A 17 4.62 -5.69 2.73
CA SER A 17 4.75 -4.36 2.10
C SER A 17 4.94 -4.46 0.58
N ALA A 18 5.76 -5.41 0.10
CA ALA A 18 5.96 -5.62 -1.33
C ALA A 18 4.69 -6.14 -2.02
N ALA A 19 3.94 -7.04 -1.37
CA ALA A 19 2.66 -7.54 -1.85
C ALA A 19 1.62 -6.41 -1.95
N ALA A 20 1.51 -5.57 -0.91
CA ALA A 20 0.66 -4.38 -0.93
C ALA A 20 1.05 -3.41 -2.07
N GLY A 21 2.35 -3.13 -2.22
CA GLY A 21 2.88 -2.31 -3.31
C GLY A 21 2.57 -2.89 -4.69
N GLY A 22 2.71 -4.20 -4.86
CA GLY A 22 2.39 -4.91 -6.10
C GLY A 22 0.91 -4.80 -6.51
N MET A 23 -0.01 -4.93 -5.55
CA MET A 23 -1.44 -4.72 -5.82
C MET A 23 -1.71 -3.29 -6.31
N MET A 24 -1.16 -2.29 -5.63
CA MET A 24 -1.31 -0.89 -6.04
C MET A 24 -0.63 -0.61 -7.39
N TYR A 25 0.51 -1.26 -7.66
CA TYR A 25 1.25 -1.10 -8.91
C TYR A 25 0.41 -1.53 -10.12
N VAL A 26 -0.34 -2.62 -10.00
CA VAL A 26 -1.28 -3.06 -11.03
C VAL A 26 -2.34 -1.99 -11.32
N PHE A 27 -2.89 -1.36 -10.27
CA PHE A 27 -3.82 -0.24 -10.45
C PHE A 27 -3.20 1.00 -11.10
N SER A 28 -1.97 1.31 -10.69
CA SER A 28 -1.17 2.42 -11.23
C SER A 28 -0.84 2.24 -12.72
N THR A 29 -0.67 1.00 -13.19
CA THR A 29 -0.09 0.77 -14.52
C THR A 29 -1.13 0.52 -15.59
N PHE A 30 -2.14 -0.31 -15.32
CA PHE A 30 -3.06 -0.71 -16.38
C PHE A 30 -4.52 -0.85 -15.96
N VAL A 31 -4.87 -1.08 -14.68
CA VAL A 31 -6.29 -1.24 -14.32
C VAL A 31 -7.05 0.07 -14.51
N MET A 32 -6.55 1.17 -13.95
CA MET A 32 -7.23 2.46 -14.07
C MET A 32 -7.35 2.90 -15.53
N GLN A 33 -6.29 2.71 -16.33
CA GLN A 33 -6.32 3.00 -17.77
C GLN A 33 -7.28 2.06 -18.54
N GLY A 34 -7.39 0.80 -18.12
CA GLY A 34 -8.33 -0.15 -18.69
C GLY A 34 -9.78 0.25 -18.41
N LEU A 35 -10.08 0.67 -17.18
CA LEU A 35 -11.39 1.20 -16.80
C LEU A 35 -11.72 2.48 -17.57
N ASP A 36 -10.78 3.41 -17.69
CA ASP A 36 -10.98 4.65 -18.44
C ASP A 36 -11.40 4.42 -19.90
N ARG A 37 -10.89 3.34 -20.51
CA ARG A 37 -11.23 2.94 -21.89
C ARG A 37 -12.64 2.39 -22.06
N THR A 38 -13.34 2.00 -21.00
CA THR A 38 -14.69 1.43 -21.11
C THR A 38 -15.77 2.48 -21.29
N GLY A 39 -15.49 3.74 -20.98
CA GLY A 39 -16.47 4.81 -20.86
C GLY A 39 -16.80 5.12 -19.39
N PRO A 40 -17.20 6.37 -19.07
CA PRO A 40 -17.33 6.81 -17.68
C PRO A 40 -18.38 6.02 -16.85
N VAL A 41 -19.54 5.70 -17.44
CA VAL A 41 -20.62 4.99 -16.74
C VAL A 41 -20.17 3.58 -16.36
N GLU A 42 -19.54 2.87 -17.30
CA GLU A 42 -18.99 1.53 -17.12
C GLU A 42 -17.82 1.53 -16.13
N ALA A 43 -16.94 2.53 -16.22
CA ALA A 43 -15.80 2.68 -15.34
C ALA A 43 -16.22 2.91 -13.88
N ILE A 44 -17.16 3.82 -13.64
CA ILE A 44 -17.74 4.08 -12.32
C ILE A 44 -18.42 2.81 -11.80
N THR A 45 -19.26 2.18 -12.62
CA THR A 45 -19.97 0.95 -12.24
C THR A 45 -19.01 -0.17 -11.82
N ALA A 46 -17.99 -0.42 -12.62
CA ALA A 46 -16.99 -1.46 -12.34
C ALA A 46 -16.15 -1.12 -11.10
N MET A 47 -15.70 0.12 -10.96
CA MET A 47 -14.87 0.54 -9.82
C MET A 47 -15.64 0.47 -8.49
N ARG A 48 -16.92 0.84 -8.47
CA ARG A 48 -17.80 0.66 -7.30
C ARG A 48 -17.89 -0.81 -6.88
N GLY A 49 -18.04 -1.72 -7.86
CA GLY A 49 -18.02 -3.17 -7.59
C GLY A 49 -16.70 -3.65 -7.01
N ILE A 50 -15.58 -3.18 -7.57
CA ILE A 50 -14.22 -3.48 -7.05
C ILE A 50 -14.06 -2.96 -5.62
N ASN A 51 -14.51 -1.74 -5.32
CA ASN A 51 -14.47 -1.16 -3.98
C ASN A 51 -15.28 -1.99 -2.98
N ALA A 52 -16.50 -2.39 -3.36
CA ALA A 52 -17.36 -3.21 -2.52
C ALA A 52 -16.71 -4.57 -2.18
N GLU A 53 -16.17 -5.27 -3.17
CA GLU A 53 -15.47 -6.55 -2.96
C GLU A 53 -14.19 -6.39 -2.13
N ALA A 54 -13.41 -5.33 -2.37
CA ALA A 54 -12.22 -5.04 -1.57
C ALA A 54 -12.57 -4.78 -0.10
N ASN A 55 -13.65 -4.04 0.16
CA ASN A 55 -14.11 -3.72 1.51
C ASN A 55 -14.72 -4.93 2.24
N ALA A 56 -15.33 -5.86 1.51
CA ALA A 56 -15.88 -7.10 2.08
C ALA A 56 -14.82 -8.21 2.27
N SER A 57 -13.68 -8.11 1.58
CA SER A 57 -12.65 -9.15 1.57
C SER A 57 -11.76 -9.09 2.83
N ALA A 58 -12.12 -9.89 3.84
CA ALA A 58 -11.31 -10.05 5.05
C ALA A 58 -9.85 -10.47 4.75
N PRO A 59 -9.55 -11.39 3.80
CA PRO A 59 -8.17 -11.72 3.44
C PRO A 59 -7.40 -10.51 2.88
N PHE A 60 -8.05 -9.69 2.05
CA PHE A 60 -7.44 -8.47 1.51
C PHE A 60 -7.16 -7.46 2.61
N LEU A 61 -8.16 -7.15 3.45
CA LEU A 61 -8.02 -6.20 4.56
C LEU A 61 -6.95 -6.65 5.55
N LEU A 62 -6.88 -7.94 5.87
CA LEU A 62 -5.86 -8.49 6.76
C LEU A 62 -4.47 -8.36 6.14
N ALA A 63 -4.30 -8.68 4.85
CA ALA A 63 -3.01 -8.53 4.18
C ALA A 63 -2.57 -7.06 4.11
N TYR A 64 -3.51 -6.17 3.77
CA TYR A 64 -3.25 -4.75 3.55
C TYR A 64 -3.00 -3.99 4.86
N LEU A 65 -3.95 -4.04 5.80
CA LEU A 65 -3.82 -3.38 7.11
C LEU A 65 -2.80 -4.10 8.00
N GLY A 66 -2.71 -5.43 7.87
CA GLY A 66 -1.69 -6.21 8.57
C GLY A 66 -0.27 -5.79 8.20
N ALA A 67 -0.01 -5.45 6.93
CA ALA A 67 1.29 -4.90 6.52
C ALA A 67 1.64 -3.61 7.29
N ALA A 68 0.67 -2.70 7.47
CA ALA A 68 0.87 -1.46 8.22
C ALA A 68 1.04 -1.69 9.73
N VAL A 69 0.27 -2.60 10.32
CA VAL A 69 0.43 -2.99 11.74
C VAL A 69 1.80 -3.63 11.97
N LEU A 70 2.22 -4.54 11.08
CA LEU A 70 3.55 -5.15 11.14
C LEU A 70 4.66 -4.10 11.01
N ALA A 71 4.52 -3.15 10.07
CA ALA A 71 5.44 -2.03 9.90
C ALA A 71 5.55 -1.20 11.18
N PHE A 72 4.42 -0.88 11.81
CA PHE A 72 4.38 -0.16 13.08
C PHE A 72 5.13 -0.92 14.19
N VAL A 73 4.81 -2.20 14.40
CA VAL A 73 5.44 -3.03 15.44
C VAL A 73 6.95 -3.14 15.23
N VAL A 74 7.38 -3.41 13.99
CA VAL A 74 8.81 -3.47 13.64
C VAL A 74 9.49 -2.12 13.83
N GLY A 75 8.80 -1.02 13.52
CA GLY A 75 9.27 0.34 13.76
C GLY A 75 9.53 0.61 15.24
N VAL A 76 8.60 0.26 16.13
CA VAL A 76 8.78 0.39 17.60
C VAL A 76 10.00 -0.40 18.06
N ILE A 77 10.17 -1.64 17.60
CA ILE A 77 11.34 -2.46 17.94
C ILE A 77 12.63 -1.81 17.41
N ALA A 78 12.61 -1.25 16.21
CA ALA A 78 13.76 -0.58 15.61
C ALA A 78 14.16 0.69 16.38
N VAL A 79 13.21 1.47 16.88
CA VAL A 79 13.46 2.65 17.73
C VAL A 79 14.22 2.27 19.00
N VAL A 80 13.76 1.23 19.70
CA VAL A 80 14.41 0.76 20.94
C VAL A 80 15.81 0.18 20.68
N GLN A 81 16.09 -0.21 19.43
CA GLN A 81 17.34 -0.85 19.02
C GLN A 81 18.16 -0.02 18.02
N LEU A 82 17.97 1.31 17.96
CA LEU A 82 18.58 2.19 16.94
C LEU A 82 20.10 2.07 16.79
N GLY A 83 20.82 1.75 17.87
CA GLY A 83 22.26 1.55 17.87
C GLY A 83 22.72 0.22 17.25
N ARG A 84 21.79 -0.70 16.94
CA ARG A 84 22.10 -1.97 16.31
C ARG A 84 22.16 -1.85 14.78
N PRO A 85 22.94 -2.71 14.11
CA PRO A 85 23.13 -2.65 12.65
C PRO A 85 21.82 -2.74 11.88
N GLY A 86 21.63 -1.97 10.81
CA GLY A 86 20.43 -2.02 9.99
C GLY A 86 19.13 -1.46 10.59
N ARG A 87 19.07 -1.15 11.91
CA ARG A 87 17.80 -0.70 12.55
C ARG A 87 17.31 0.64 12.02
N ARG A 88 18.22 1.53 11.60
CA ARG A 88 17.84 2.80 10.94
C ARG A 88 17.09 2.56 9.63
N TRP A 89 17.55 1.60 8.82
CA TRP A 89 16.88 1.22 7.58
C TRP A 89 15.53 0.55 7.82
N VAL A 90 15.46 -0.32 8.84
CA VAL A 90 14.18 -0.92 9.25
C VAL A 90 13.19 0.13 9.73
N LEU A 91 13.65 1.15 10.47
CA LEU A 91 12.81 2.27 10.90
C LEU A 91 12.32 3.12 9.72
N ILE A 92 13.19 3.44 8.76
CA ILE A 92 12.79 4.12 7.51
C ILE A 92 11.69 3.28 6.82
N GLY A 93 11.92 1.97 6.68
CA GLY A 93 10.96 1.08 6.08
C GLY A 93 9.62 1.07 6.81
N ALA A 94 9.64 1.03 8.14
CA ALA A 94 8.46 1.08 8.98
C ALA A 94 7.65 2.38 8.79
N VAL A 95 8.33 3.53 8.75
CA VAL A 95 7.71 4.84 8.50
C VAL A 95 6.99 4.85 7.15
N PHE A 96 7.66 4.39 6.09
CA PHE A 96 7.05 4.32 4.76
C PHE A 96 5.89 3.31 4.68
N GLY A 97 5.99 2.18 5.38
CA GLY A 97 4.92 1.18 5.44
C GLY A 97 3.66 1.70 6.12
N VAL A 98 3.81 2.45 7.21
CA VAL A 98 2.67 3.12 7.89
C VAL A 98 2.13 4.27 7.03
N LEU A 99 3.01 5.04 6.38
CA LEU A 99 2.61 6.14 5.50
C LEU A 99 1.72 5.68 4.35
N ALA A 100 1.99 4.51 3.76
CA ALA A 100 1.16 3.93 2.71
C ALA A 100 -0.30 3.74 3.17
N ALA A 101 -0.52 3.28 4.41
CA ALA A 101 -1.86 3.14 4.98
C ALA A 101 -2.50 4.49 5.30
N ILE A 102 -1.74 5.46 5.81
CA ILE A 102 -2.22 6.83 6.04
C ILE A 102 -2.73 7.44 4.72
N ILE A 103 -1.96 7.33 3.64
CA ILE A 103 -2.37 7.84 2.32
C ILE A 103 -3.67 7.18 1.85
N THR A 104 -3.81 5.85 2.04
CA THR A 104 -5.06 5.15 1.72
C THR A 104 -6.25 5.72 2.46
N MET A 105 -6.14 5.84 3.79
CA MET A 105 -7.25 6.33 4.62
C MET A 105 -7.55 7.80 4.38
N ALA A 106 -6.55 8.63 4.09
CA ALA A 106 -6.70 10.08 3.97
C ALA A 106 -7.14 10.54 2.56
N PHE A 107 -6.82 9.78 1.51
CA PHE A 107 -7.07 10.19 0.13
C PHE A 107 -7.90 9.18 -0.65
N ASN A 108 -7.46 7.93 -0.72
CA ASN A 108 -8.12 6.95 -1.59
C ASN A 108 -9.46 6.46 -1.05
N VAL A 109 -9.59 6.23 0.27
CA VAL A 109 -10.86 5.84 0.88
C VAL A 109 -11.92 6.94 0.71
N PRO A 110 -11.65 8.22 1.00
CA PRO A 110 -12.62 9.29 0.74
C PRO A 110 -13.04 9.39 -0.73
N LEU A 111 -12.10 9.20 -1.67
CA LEU A 111 -12.42 9.18 -3.11
C LEU A 111 -13.32 7.98 -3.46
N ASN A 112 -13.05 6.80 -2.88
CA ASN A 112 -13.89 5.61 -3.07
C ASN A 112 -15.29 5.84 -2.51
N ASP A 113 -15.40 6.36 -1.29
CA ASP A 113 -16.68 6.61 -0.61
C ASP A 113 -17.53 7.62 -1.40
N HIS A 114 -16.90 8.65 -1.98
CA HIS A 114 -17.58 9.58 -2.89
C HIS A 114 -18.10 8.86 -4.14
N LEU A 115 -17.24 8.10 -4.83
CA LEU A 115 -17.63 7.36 -6.04
C LEU A 115 -18.76 6.35 -5.77
N ASP A 116 -18.73 5.71 -4.60
CA ASP A 116 -19.74 4.76 -4.13
C ASP A 116 -21.08 5.43 -3.76
N SER A 117 -21.13 6.76 -3.69
CA SER A 117 -22.37 7.53 -3.55
C SER A 117 -23.02 7.94 -4.88
N VAL A 118 -22.28 7.87 -6.01
CA VAL A 118 -22.74 8.31 -7.34
C VAL A 118 -23.55 7.22 -8.05
N ASP A 119 -24.83 7.44 -8.38
CA ASP A 119 -25.60 6.53 -9.25
C ASP A 119 -25.22 6.74 -10.73
N PRO A 120 -24.42 5.83 -11.34
CA PRO A 120 -23.92 6.05 -12.70
C PRO A 120 -25.02 5.94 -13.77
N GLN A 121 -26.13 5.24 -13.49
CA GLN A 121 -27.22 5.07 -14.46
C GLN A 121 -28.15 6.28 -14.52
N GLY A 122 -28.14 7.10 -13.47
CA GLY A 122 -28.92 8.34 -13.39
C GLY A 122 -28.23 9.57 -14.00
N LEU A 123 -26.95 9.46 -14.39
CA LEU A 123 -26.16 10.58 -14.88
C LEU A 123 -26.32 10.82 -16.38
N SER A 124 -26.24 12.08 -16.79
CA SER A 124 -25.98 12.41 -18.19
C SER A 124 -24.55 11.98 -18.57
N ALA A 125 -24.28 11.80 -19.87
CA ALA A 125 -22.95 11.44 -20.33
C ALA A 125 -21.87 12.46 -19.92
N GLY A 126 -22.23 13.76 -19.87
CA GLY A 126 -21.31 14.82 -19.44
C GLY A 126 -21.01 14.76 -17.95
N ASP A 127 -22.03 14.55 -17.12
CA ASP A 127 -21.86 14.47 -15.67
C ASP A 127 -21.07 13.22 -15.27
N ALA A 128 -21.34 12.07 -15.92
CA ALA A 128 -20.58 10.84 -15.71
C ALA A 128 -19.09 11.03 -16.07
N ALA A 129 -18.79 11.72 -17.17
CA ALA A 129 -17.41 12.05 -17.53
C ALA A 129 -16.74 12.97 -16.50
N GLY A 130 -17.47 13.94 -15.95
CA GLY A 130 -17.00 14.82 -14.88
C GLY A 130 -16.66 14.06 -13.60
N GLU A 131 -17.58 13.22 -13.11
CA GLU A 131 -17.38 12.40 -11.91
C GLU A 131 -16.21 11.42 -12.08
N TRP A 132 -16.15 10.73 -13.23
CA TRP A 132 -15.05 9.81 -13.50
C TRP A 132 -13.71 10.52 -13.55
N LEU A 133 -13.60 11.68 -14.20
CA LEU A 133 -12.34 12.44 -14.28
C LEU A 133 -11.88 12.93 -12.90
N ALA A 134 -12.84 13.44 -12.09
CA ALA A 134 -12.61 13.90 -10.73
C ALA A 134 -12.16 12.78 -9.78
N TYR A 135 -12.53 11.53 -10.06
CA TYR A 135 -12.05 10.36 -9.35
C TYR A 135 -10.71 9.84 -9.92
N TYR A 136 -10.67 9.54 -11.21
CA TYR A 136 -9.59 8.86 -11.92
C TYR A 136 -8.23 9.52 -11.69
N GLN A 137 -8.13 10.83 -11.88
CA GLN A 137 -6.86 11.54 -11.79
C GLN A 137 -6.28 11.55 -10.38
N PRO A 138 -6.96 12.10 -9.35
CA PRO A 138 -6.40 12.14 -8.01
C PRO A 138 -6.27 10.75 -7.40
N TRP A 139 -7.20 9.83 -7.66
CA TRP A 139 -7.11 8.47 -7.15
C TRP A 139 -5.86 7.77 -7.66
N THR A 140 -5.58 7.86 -8.97
CA THR A 140 -4.41 7.26 -9.61
C THR A 140 -3.11 7.91 -9.12
N ALA A 141 -3.10 9.24 -9.00
CA ALA A 141 -1.94 9.98 -8.48
C ALA A 141 -1.58 9.55 -7.06
N TRP A 142 -2.54 9.51 -6.14
CA TRP A 142 -2.30 9.04 -4.78
C TRP A 142 -1.96 7.55 -4.74
N ASN A 143 -2.54 6.74 -5.64
CA ASN A 143 -2.18 5.34 -5.76
C ASN A 143 -0.72 5.13 -6.16
N HIS A 144 -0.15 5.95 -7.04
CA HIS A 144 1.29 5.94 -7.34
C HIS A 144 2.13 6.20 -6.09
N VAL A 145 1.74 7.18 -5.26
CA VAL A 145 2.46 7.48 -4.01
C VAL A 145 2.39 6.28 -3.06
N ARG A 146 1.23 5.63 -2.93
CA ARG A 146 1.10 4.40 -2.13
C ARG A 146 2.00 3.28 -2.65
N THR A 147 2.05 3.07 -3.96
CA THR A 147 2.93 2.07 -4.59
C THR A 147 4.40 2.33 -4.24
N ILE A 148 4.86 3.56 -4.43
CA ILE A 148 6.26 3.94 -4.18
C ILE A 148 6.59 3.77 -2.70
N THR A 149 5.74 4.28 -1.81
CA THR A 149 5.97 4.19 -0.35
C THR A 149 6.02 2.74 0.12
N ALA A 150 5.14 1.86 -0.39
CA ALA A 150 5.16 0.43 -0.06
C ALA A 150 6.43 -0.29 -0.56
N PHE A 151 6.93 0.04 -1.76
CA PHE A 151 8.19 -0.54 -2.26
C PHE A 151 9.42 0.01 -1.54
N VAL A 152 9.45 1.31 -1.21
CA VAL A 152 10.51 1.90 -0.37
C VAL A 152 10.51 1.25 1.01
N ALA A 153 9.34 0.95 1.58
CA ALA A 153 9.21 0.23 2.83
C ALA A 153 9.90 -1.15 2.76
N ALA A 154 9.51 -1.95 1.78
CA ALA A 154 10.08 -3.29 1.56
C ALA A 154 11.60 -3.24 1.31
N ALA A 155 12.05 -2.38 0.40
CA ALA A 155 13.47 -2.26 0.05
C ALA A 155 14.32 -1.84 1.26
N SER A 156 13.85 -0.86 2.04
CA SER A 156 14.55 -0.39 3.23
C SER A 156 14.67 -1.49 4.29
N MET A 157 13.59 -2.27 4.51
CA MET A 157 13.64 -3.40 5.45
C MET A 157 14.62 -4.49 4.99
N LEU A 158 14.67 -4.80 3.68
CA LEU A 158 15.63 -5.75 3.13
C LEU A 158 17.08 -5.26 3.30
N ILE A 159 17.35 -3.98 3.05
CA ILE A 159 18.68 -3.37 3.30
C ILE A 159 19.04 -3.51 4.78
N GLY A 160 18.10 -3.23 5.69
CA GLY A 160 18.30 -3.38 7.12
C GLY A 160 18.65 -4.82 7.54
N LEU A 161 17.98 -5.82 6.95
CA LEU A 161 18.28 -7.24 7.17
C LEU A 161 19.66 -7.64 6.64
N LEU A 162 20.06 -7.14 5.47
CA LEU A 162 21.38 -7.39 4.89
C LEU A 162 22.50 -6.83 5.78
N GLN A 163 22.31 -5.63 6.34
CA GLN A 163 23.25 -5.03 7.28
C GLN A 163 23.34 -5.80 8.61
N ASP A 164 22.20 -6.22 9.18
CA ASP A 164 22.18 -7.05 10.39
C ASP A 164 22.95 -8.37 10.19
N ARG A 165 22.80 -9.00 9.01
CA ARG A 165 23.50 -10.23 8.65
C ARG A 165 25.01 -10.02 8.47
N ALA A 166 25.42 -8.97 7.76
CA ALA A 166 26.84 -8.68 7.54
C ALA A 166 27.59 -8.50 8.87
N ASP A 167 26.98 -7.77 9.80
CA ASP A 167 27.56 -7.54 11.13
C ASP A 167 27.57 -8.80 12.00
N ALA A 168 26.60 -9.70 11.84
CA ALA A 168 26.60 -11.00 12.51
C ALA A 168 27.73 -11.91 11.99
N SER A 169 28.09 -11.84 10.71
CA SER A 169 29.20 -12.60 10.13
C SER A 169 30.59 -12.04 10.45
N ALA A 170 30.69 -10.76 10.82
CA ALA A 170 31.95 -10.10 11.15
C ALA A 170 32.38 -10.28 12.62
N ARG A 171 31.51 -10.85 13.48
CA ARG A 171 31.85 -11.13 14.88
C ARG A 171 32.66 -12.44 14.97
N PRO A 172 33.82 -12.43 15.66
CA PRO A 172 34.68 -13.61 15.82
C PRO A 172 34.03 -14.71 16.65
#